data_AF-A0A0K8UVP7-F1
#
_entry.id   AF-A0A0K8UVP7-F1
#
_cell.length_a   1.000
_cell.length_b   1.000
_cell.length_c   1.000
_cell.angle_alpha   90.00
_cell.angle_beta   90.00
_cell.angle_gamma   90.00
#
_symmetry.space_group_name_H-M   'P 1'
#
loop_
_entity.id
_entity.type
_entity.pdbx_description
1 polymer ?
#
loop_
_entity_poly.entity_id
_entity_poly.type
_entity_poly.pdbx_seq_one_letter_code
_entity_poly.pdbx_strand_id
1 'polypeptide(L)'
;MNWFEASYYCRSYGGELANIKSYAELLALQDYILAQEITSRLWIDGNDLAREGEYISHATGRPLTFTNWLPNNPDNSSNEDCLELYLYNKTLLMNDDNCDRKIFAICQYPERYRQKSLTYQNDNSILSGLVEAFAQTFQNCKSRALCPTS
;
A
#
# COMPACT_ATOMS: atom_id res chain seq x y z
N MET A 1 -9.05 -7.35 5.73
CA MET A 1 -9.94 -6.17 5.60
C MET A 1 -10.27 -5.99 4.13
N ASN A 2 -11.50 -5.61 3.80
CA ASN A 2 -11.79 -5.13 2.44
C ASN A 2 -11.12 -3.77 2.22
N TRP A 3 -11.09 -3.28 0.99
CA TRP A 3 -10.34 -2.07 0.66
C TRP A 3 -10.88 -0.84 1.41
N PHE A 4 -12.21 -0.73 1.56
CA PHE A 4 -12.85 0.34 2.33
C PHE A 4 -12.51 0.29 3.82
N GLU A 5 -12.54 -0.90 4.43
CA GLU A 5 -12.11 -1.13 5.82
C GLU A 5 -10.62 -0.81 6.00
N ALA A 6 -9.78 -1.16 5.05
CA ALA A 6 -8.34 -0.87 5.07
C ALA A 6 -8.07 0.64 5.00
N SER A 7 -8.82 1.35 4.14
CA SER A 7 -8.80 2.81 4.02
C SER A 7 -9.23 3.48 5.33
N TYR A 8 -10.36 3.05 5.90
CA TYR A 8 -10.81 3.51 7.21
C TYR A 8 -9.81 3.21 8.32
N TYR A 9 -9.23 2.00 8.34
CA TYR A 9 -8.23 1.59 9.31
C TYR A 9 -7.05 2.56 9.32
N CYS A 10 -6.41 2.82 8.17
CA CYS A 10 -5.28 3.76 8.12
C CYS A 10 -5.66 5.17 8.60
N ARG A 11 -6.83 5.68 8.20
CA ARG A 11 -7.33 6.98 8.66
C ARG A 11 -7.61 7.05 10.14
N SER A 12 -8.11 5.96 10.75
CA SER A 12 -8.36 5.89 12.18
C SER A 12 -7.10 6.05 13.04
N TYR A 13 -5.91 5.82 12.44
CA TYR A 13 -4.61 6.02 13.07
C TYR A 13 -3.87 7.27 12.55
N GLY A 14 -4.54 8.17 11.83
CA GLY A 14 -3.96 9.41 11.32
C GLY A 14 -3.07 9.25 10.08
N GLY A 15 -3.14 8.10 9.43
CA GLY A 15 -2.52 7.84 8.13
C GLY A 15 -3.54 7.74 7.00
N GLU A 16 -3.09 7.27 5.85
CA GLU A 16 -3.91 6.92 4.69
C GLU A 16 -3.39 5.59 4.13
N LEU A 17 -4.12 4.95 3.21
CA LEU A 17 -3.49 3.87 2.43
C LEU A 17 -2.25 4.39 1.70
N ALA A 18 -1.24 3.54 1.53
CA ALA A 18 0.02 3.95 0.91
C ALA A 18 -0.15 4.28 -0.56
N ASN A 19 0.31 5.46 -0.97
CA ASN A 19 0.32 5.88 -2.36
C ASN A 19 1.74 5.76 -2.89
N ILE A 20 1.98 4.78 -3.77
CA ILE A 20 3.30 4.55 -4.36
C ILE A 20 3.49 5.54 -5.52
N LYS A 21 4.48 6.43 -5.40
CA LYS A 21 4.68 7.55 -6.32
C LYS A 21 5.84 7.33 -7.29
N SER A 22 6.64 6.28 -7.09
CA SER A 22 7.77 5.99 -7.96
C SER A 22 8.19 4.53 -7.94
N TYR A 23 8.94 4.13 -8.96
CA TYR A 23 9.55 2.81 -9.02
C TYR A 23 10.54 2.56 -7.88
N ALA A 24 11.25 3.60 -7.43
CA ALA A 24 12.18 3.50 -6.30
C ALA A 24 11.45 3.18 -4.99
N GLU A 25 10.28 3.79 -4.75
CA GLU A 25 9.43 3.46 -3.59
C GLU A 25 8.91 2.02 -3.66
N LEU A 26 8.47 1.57 -4.84
CA LEU A 26 8.00 0.21 -5.05
C LEU A 26 9.12 -0.82 -4.79
N LEU A 27 10.34 -0.55 -5.29
CA LEU A 27 11.50 -1.41 -5.08
C LEU A 27 11.90 -1.49 -3.60
N ALA A 28 11.95 -0.38 -2.88
CA ALA A 28 12.26 -0.41 -1.45
C ALA A 28 11.22 -1.21 -0.66
N LEU A 29 9.95 -1.12 -1.02
CA LEU A 29 8.90 -1.94 -0.44
C LEU A 29 9.05 -3.42 -0.81
N GLN A 30 9.39 -3.73 -2.05
CA GLN A 30 9.67 -5.10 -2.51
C GLN A 30 10.83 -5.73 -1.72
N ASP A 31 11.94 -5.03 -1.59
CA ASP A 31 13.13 -5.51 -0.87
C ASP A 31 12.79 -5.81 0.60
N TYR A 32 11.99 -4.95 1.23
CA TYR A 32 11.49 -5.18 2.59
C TYR A 32 10.58 -6.41 2.67
N ILE A 33 9.57 -6.51 1.78
CA ILE A 33 8.61 -7.63 1.74
C ILE A 33 9.35 -8.96 1.56
N LEU A 34 10.34 -9.00 0.66
CA LEU A 34 11.16 -10.19 0.42
C LEU A 34 12.02 -10.53 1.65
N ALA A 35 12.65 -9.53 2.29
CA ALA A 35 13.48 -9.75 3.47
C ALA A 35 12.66 -10.22 4.69
N GLN A 36 11.38 -9.86 4.78
CA GLN A 36 10.46 -10.31 5.83
C GLN A 36 9.67 -11.59 5.44
N GLU A 37 9.93 -12.17 4.28
CA GLU A 37 9.22 -13.33 3.74
C GLU A 37 7.69 -13.13 3.69
N ILE A 38 7.26 -11.90 3.44
CA ILE A 38 5.83 -11.57 3.35
C ILE A 38 5.34 -11.99 1.96
N THR A 39 4.38 -12.90 1.94
CA THR A 39 3.75 -13.42 0.72
C THR A 39 2.29 -12.96 0.56
N SER A 40 1.80 -12.20 1.54
CA SER A 40 0.44 -11.68 1.53
C SER A 40 0.24 -10.56 0.52
N ARG A 41 -0.99 -10.46 -0.01
CA ARG A 41 -1.44 -9.33 -0.82
C ARG A 41 -1.74 -8.12 0.06
N LEU A 42 -1.57 -6.93 -0.50
CA LEU A 42 -1.52 -5.70 0.28
C LEU A 42 -2.32 -4.58 -0.39
N TRP A 43 -3.40 -4.11 0.23
CA TRP A 43 -4.13 -2.93 -0.22
C TRP A 43 -3.27 -1.67 -0.15
N ILE A 44 -3.36 -0.86 -1.20
CA ILE A 44 -2.72 0.45 -1.35
C ILE A 44 -3.73 1.51 -1.80
N ASP A 45 -3.32 2.77 -1.82
CA ASP A 45 -4.14 3.89 -2.26
C ASP A 45 -4.26 3.89 -3.78
N GLY A 46 -5.49 3.97 -4.25
CA GLY A 46 -5.83 3.91 -5.66
C GLY A 46 -7.12 3.14 -5.89
N ASN A 47 -7.98 3.70 -6.73
CA ASN A 47 -9.19 3.06 -7.21
C ASN A 47 -9.67 3.76 -8.49
N ASP A 48 -10.51 3.10 -9.27
CA ASP A 48 -11.20 3.67 -10.43
C ASP A 48 -12.73 3.51 -10.32
N LEU A 49 -13.24 3.36 -9.10
CA LEU A 49 -14.68 3.29 -8.74
C LEU A 49 -15.56 4.37 -9.38
N ALA A 50 -14.99 5.54 -9.67
CA ALA A 50 -15.71 6.64 -10.30
C ALA A 50 -15.82 6.49 -11.82
N ARG A 51 -14.81 5.91 -12.46
CA ARG A 51 -14.70 5.71 -13.90
C ARG A 51 -13.60 4.71 -14.22
N GLU A 52 -14.02 3.55 -14.70
CA GLU A 52 -13.16 2.46 -15.20
C GLU A 52 -11.96 2.98 -16.02
N GLY A 53 -10.76 2.52 -15.64
CA GLY A 53 -9.50 2.87 -16.28
C GLY A 53 -8.93 4.25 -15.90
N GLU A 54 -9.64 5.04 -15.07
CA GLU A 54 -9.15 6.30 -14.52
C GLU A 54 -8.83 6.18 -13.03
N TYR A 55 -7.66 5.61 -12.73
CA TYR A 55 -7.23 5.43 -11.34
C TYR A 55 -6.89 6.75 -10.64
N ILE A 56 -7.56 6.98 -9.53
CA ILE A 56 -7.39 8.14 -8.64
C ILE A 56 -6.98 7.69 -7.24
N SER A 57 -6.18 8.55 -6.60
CA SER A 57 -5.92 8.46 -5.16
C SER A 57 -7.22 8.70 -4.40
N HIS A 58 -7.57 7.78 -3.52
CA HIS A 58 -8.72 7.93 -2.63
C HIS A 58 -8.49 9.03 -1.59
N ALA A 59 -7.25 9.15 -1.12
CA ALA A 59 -6.88 10.16 -0.12
C ALA A 59 -6.92 11.60 -0.67
N THR A 60 -6.58 11.80 -1.96
CA THR A 60 -6.42 13.16 -2.53
C THR A 60 -7.40 13.51 -3.65
N GLY A 61 -8.10 12.52 -4.22
CA GLY A 61 -8.97 12.69 -5.38
C GLY A 61 -8.20 13.04 -6.67
N ARG A 62 -6.87 12.91 -6.69
CA ARG A 62 -6.03 13.21 -7.85
C ARG A 62 -5.69 11.95 -8.63
N PRO A 63 -5.45 12.03 -9.96
CA PRO A 63 -4.95 10.90 -10.74
C PRO A 63 -3.67 10.33 -10.14
N LEU A 64 -3.52 9.00 -10.19
CA LEU A 64 -2.27 8.35 -9.83
C LEU A 64 -1.17 8.78 -10.81
N THR A 65 0.02 9.08 -10.28
CA THR A 65 1.18 9.51 -11.09
C THR A 65 2.13 8.38 -11.42
N PHE A 66 1.94 7.21 -10.80
CA PHE A 66 2.77 6.05 -10.98
C PHE A 66 1.92 4.79 -10.86
N THR A 67 2.10 3.88 -11.80
CA THR A 67 1.50 2.55 -11.79
C THR A 67 2.52 1.55 -12.32
N ASN A 68 2.56 0.34 -11.76
CA ASN A 68 3.43 -0.74 -12.26
C ASN A 68 2.65 -2.05 -12.27
N TRP A 69 1.79 -2.19 -13.26
CA TRP A 69 0.81 -3.27 -13.37
C TRP A 69 1.45 -4.65 -13.57
N LEU A 70 0.75 -5.68 -13.09
CA LEU A 70 0.99 -7.06 -13.52
C LEU A 70 0.91 -7.17 -15.06
N PRO A 71 1.67 -8.08 -15.71
CA PRO A 71 1.49 -8.36 -17.12
C PRO A 71 0.03 -8.70 -17.45
N ASN A 72 -0.51 -8.06 -18.48
CA ASN A 72 -1.92 -8.10 -18.89
C ASN A 72 -2.91 -7.34 -18.01
N ASN A 73 -2.44 -6.58 -17.00
CA ASN A 73 -3.27 -5.69 -16.20
C ASN A 73 -3.06 -4.20 -16.52
N PRO A 74 -4.08 -3.35 -16.28
CA PRO A 74 -5.43 -3.74 -15.86
C PRO A 74 -6.16 -4.49 -16.99
N ASP A 75 -6.65 -5.69 -16.66
CA ASP A 75 -7.56 -6.41 -17.53
C ASP A 75 -8.95 -5.85 -17.20
N ASN A 76 -9.71 -5.47 -18.22
CA ASN A 76 -10.95 -4.71 -18.08
C ASN A 76 -12.11 -5.58 -17.52
N SER A 77 -11.81 -6.37 -16.48
CA SER A 77 -12.71 -7.11 -15.62
C SER A 77 -13.50 -6.09 -14.80
N SER A 78 -14.75 -5.87 -15.20
CA SER A 78 -15.63 -4.80 -14.74
C SER A 78 -16.10 -4.91 -13.28
N ASN A 79 -15.30 -5.47 -12.37
CA ASN A 79 -15.60 -5.70 -10.96
C ASN A 79 -14.35 -5.62 -10.05
N GLU A 80 -13.23 -5.10 -10.55
CA GLU A 80 -11.95 -5.02 -9.83
C GLU A 80 -11.47 -3.57 -9.69
N ASP A 81 -12.14 -2.75 -8.86
CA ASP A 81 -11.87 -1.30 -8.85
C ASP A 81 -10.80 -0.82 -7.84
N CYS A 82 -10.17 -1.72 -7.08
CA CYS A 82 -9.35 -1.35 -5.91
C CYS A 82 -7.91 -1.86 -5.99
N LEU A 83 -6.92 -0.97 -5.77
CA LEU A 83 -5.51 -1.32 -5.97
C LEU A 83 -4.91 -2.13 -4.81
N GLU A 84 -4.31 -3.27 -5.16
CA GLU A 84 -3.40 -4.05 -4.32
C GLU A 84 -1.98 -4.12 -4.90
N LEU A 85 -1.06 -4.54 -4.03
CA LEU A 85 0.24 -5.07 -4.41
C LEU A 85 0.24 -6.60 -4.31
N TYR A 86 0.78 -7.22 -5.34
CA TYR A 86 0.87 -8.66 -5.51
C TYR A 86 2.31 -9.05 -5.84
N LEU A 87 2.86 -10.03 -5.09
CA LEU A 87 4.21 -10.53 -5.31
C LEU A 87 4.19 -11.70 -6.32
N TYR A 88 4.52 -11.42 -7.58
CA TYR A 88 4.58 -12.41 -8.65
C TYR A 88 6.03 -12.72 -9.03
N ASN A 89 6.47 -13.97 -8.88
CA ASN A 89 7.84 -14.40 -9.18
C ASN A 89 8.93 -13.51 -8.55
N LYS A 90 8.72 -13.10 -7.28
CA LYS A 90 9.57 -12.17 -6.51
C LYS A 90 9.59 -10.71 -7.00
N THR A 91 8.71 -10.36 -7.94
CA THR A 91 8.51 -8.98 -8.37
C THR A 91 7.20 -8.45 -7.80
N LEU A 92 7.26 -7.30 -7.13
CA LEU A 92 6.08 -6.63 -6.56
C LEU A 92 5.43 -5.78 -7.65
N LEU A 93 4.16 -6.06 -7.92
CA LEU A 93 3.39 -5.47 -9.01
C LEU A 93 2.03 -5.02 -8.50
N MET A 94 1.46 -4.02 -9.17
CA MET A 94 0.11 -3.54 -8.89
C MET A 94 -0.93 -4.41 -9.60
N ASN A 95 -2.04 -4.63 -8.91
CA ASN A 95 -3.24 -5.23 -9.46
C ASN A 95 -4.43 -4.42 -8.98
N ASP A 96 -5.41 -4.25 -9.82
CA ASP A 96 -6.76 -3.88 -9.43
C ASP A 96 -7.54 -5.17 -9.13
N ASP A 97 -8.18 -5.25 -7.98
CA ASP A 97 -8.88 -6.45 -7.50
C ASP A 97 -10.24 -6.04 -6.91
N ASN A 98 -11.12 -7.02 -6.74
CA ASN A 98 -12.43 -6.82 -6.16
C ASN A 98 -12.29 -6.18 -4.77
N CYS A 99 -12.88 -5.00 -4.61
CA CYS A 99 -12.77 -4.20 -3.40
C CYS A 99 -13.20 -4.92 -2.12
N ASP A 100 -14.07 -5.94 -2.20
CA ASP A 100 -14.55 -6.73 -1.06
C ASP A 100 -13.58 -7.81 -0.57
N ARG A 101 -12.52 -8.10 -1.34
CA ARG A 101 -11.52 -9.09 -0.97
C ARG A 101 -10.86 -8.74 0.36
N LYS A 102 -10.75 -9.73 1.26
CA LYS A 102 -10.18 -9.53 2.59
C LYS A 102 -8.67 -9.81 2.60
N ILE A 103 -7.86 -8.75 2.53
CA ILE A 103 -6.39 -8.82 2.62
C ILE A 103 -5.83 -7.79 3.61
N PHE A 104 -4.50 -7.67 3.67
CA PHE A 104 -3.81 -6.73 4.56
C PHE A 104 -3.75 -5.33 3.96
N ALA A 105 -3.51 -4.31 4.79
CA ALA A 105 -3.40 -2.91 4.39
C ALA A 105 -1.98 -2.39 4.59
N ILE A 106 -1.51 -1.53 3.69
CA ILE A 106 -0.33 -0.70 3.94
C ILE A 106 -0.79 0.71 4.22
N CYS A 107 -0.48 1.20 5.41
CA CYS A 107 -0.72 2.60 5.77
C CYS A 107 0.54 3.43 5.53
N GLN A 108 0.38 4.62 4.97
CA GLN A 108 1.38 5.69 4.97
C GLN A 108 0.96 6.77 5.97
N TYR A 109 1.93 7.33 6.69
CA TYR A 109 1.67 8.41 7.65
C TYR A 109 2.35 9.69 7.18
N PRO A 110 1.71 10.86 7.34
CA PRO A 110 2.34 12.14 7.06
C PRO A 110 3.66 12.29 7.84
N GLU A 111 4.68 12.85 7.20
CA GLU A 111 6.01 13.09 7.77
C GLU A 111 5.99 13.77 9.16
N ARG A 112 4.98 14.59 9.43
CA ARG A 112 4.77 15.24 10.74
C ARG A 112 4.50 14.26 11.91
N TYR A 113 4.17 13.01 11.62
CA TYR A 113 4.01 11.93 12.62
C TYR A 113 5.27 11.07 12.80
N ARG A 114 6.32 11.26 11.97
CA ARG A 114 7.64 10.66 12.20
C ARG A 114 8.22 11.35 13.44
N GLN A 115 8.22 10.66 14.59
CA GLN A 115 8.66 11.24 15.86
C GLN A 115 10.05 11.88 15.70
N LYS A 116 10.21 13.12 16.20
CA LYS A 116 11.53 13.73 16.44
C LYS A 116 12.29 12.91 17.50
N SER A 117 12.94 11.82 17.09
CA SER A 117 13.82 10.96 17.89
C SER A 117 14.35 9.89 16.92
N LEU A 118 15.61 9.81 16.50
CA LEU A 118 16.91 10.33 16.95
C LEU A 118 17.78 10.57 15.71
N THR A 119 18.81 11.40 15.85
CA THR A 119 19.93 11.65 14.92
C THR A 119 20.23 10.52 13.92
N TYR A 120 19.89 10.71 12.64
CA TYR A 120 20.63 10.12 11.52
C TYR A 120 20.48 11.03 10.29
N GLN A 121 21.51 11.83 10.03
CA GLN A 121 21.69 12.50 8.75
C GLN A 121 22.18 11.46 7.73
N ASN A 122 21.70 11.63 6.50
CA ASN A 122 22.06 10.91 5.27
C ASN A 122 21.40 9.53 5.11
N ASP A 123 20.27 9.52 4.39
CA ASP A 123 20.08 8.77 3.14
C ASP A 123 18.62 8.96 2.65
N ASN A 124 18.38 8.92 1.34
CA ASN A 124 17.14 9.21 0.61
C ASN A 124 15.83 9.15 1.46
N SER A 125 15.42 10.31 1.97
CA SER A 125 14.34 10.53 2.98
C SER A 125 12.93 10.01 2.66
N ILE A 126 12.72 9.54 1.43
CA ILE A 126 11.44 9.02 0.94
C ILE A 126 11.36 7.49 1.14
N LEU A 127 12.48 6.78 1.03
CA LEU A 127 12.54 5.32 1.12
C LEU A 127 12.40 4.83 2.58
N SER A 128 12.88 5.62 3.55
CA SER A 128 12.72 5.30 4.97
C SER A 128 11.27 5.39 5.44
N GLY A 129 10.46 6.28 4.85
CA GLY A 129 9.10 6.55 5.33
C GLY A 129 8.12 5.42 5.07
N LEU A 130 8.16 4.83 3.87
CA LEU A 130 7.31 3.70 3.54
C LEU A 130 7.73 2.43 4.29
N VAL A 131 9.04 2.22 4.45
CA VAL A 131 9.58 1.09 5.21
C VAL A 131 9.26 1.21 6.70
N GLU A 132 9.40 2.40 7.29
CA GLU A 132 9.00 2.68 8.68
C GLU A 132 7.48 2.53 8.88
N ALA A 133 6.67 3.06 7.96
CA ALA A 133 5.22 2.97 8.03
C ALA A 133 4.73 1.51 7.90
N PHE A 134 5.37 0.72 7.04
CA PHE A 134 5.08 -0.70 6.88
C PHE A 134 5.55 -1.52 8.10
N ALA A 135 6.77 -1.27 8.61
CA ALA A 135 7.28 -1.92 9.83
C ALA A 135 6.40 -1.66 11.06
N GLN A 136 5.92 -0.42 11.24
CA GLN A 136 4.97 -0.08 12.31
C GLN A 136 3.62 -0.79 12.12
N THR A 137 3.12 -0.85 10.87
CA THR A 137 1.86 -1.55 10.57
C THR A 137 1.95 -3.04 10.90
N PHE A 138 3.05 -3.71 10.54
CA PHE A 138 3.25 -5.13 10.78
C PHE A 138 3.48 -5.45 12.27
N GLN A 139 4.25 -4.63 13.00
CA GLN A 139 4.44 -4.79 14.46
C GLN A 139 3.17 -4.50 15.26
N ASN A 140 2.38 -3.50 14.87
CA ASN A 140 1.11 -3.20 15.50
C ASN A 140 0.03 -4.26 15.20
N CYS A 141 0.07 -4.89 14.01
CA CYS A 141 -0.80 -6.01 13.66
C CYS A 141 -0.55 -7.23 14.57
N LYS A 142 0.72 -7.60 14.79
CA LYS A 142 1.09 -8.74 15.67
C LYS A 142 0.69 -8.58 17.14
N SER A 143 0.62 -7.34 17.63
CA SER A 143 0.37 -7.06 19.06
C SER A 143 -1.11 -6.82 19.41
N ARG A 144 -2.01 -6.63 18.42
CA ARG A 144 -3.38 -6.14 18.68
C ARG A 144 -4.53 -6.88 17.98
N ALA A 145 -4.35 -8.14 17.57
CA ALA A 145 -5.44 -9.05 17.15
C ALA A 145 -6.33 -8.56 15.99
N LEU A 146 -5.80 -7.72 15.07
CA LEU A 146 -6.53 -7.19 13.91
C LEU A 146 -5.97 -7.69 12.56
N CYS A 147 -5.07 -8.67 12.57
CA CYS A 147 -4.61 -9.28 11.34
C CYS A 147 -5.73 -10.17 10.76
N PRO A 148 -6.07 -10.08 9.46
CA PRO A 148 -6.87 -11.10 8.81
C PRO A 148 -6.19 -12.46 9.03
N THR A 149 -6.94 -13.41 9.56
CA THR A 149 -6.49 -14.80 9.67
C THR A 149 -6.38 -15.38 8.27
N SER A 150 -5.25 -16.06 8.03
CA SER A 150 -4.90 -16.82 6.82
C SER A 150 -6.07 -17.47 6.10
#